data_AF-A0A1Y5IHU8-F1
#
_entry.id   AF-A0A1Y5IHU8-F1
#
_cell.length_a   1.000
_cell.length_b   1.000
_cell.length_c   1.000
_cell.angle_alpha   90.00
_cell.angle_beta   90.00
_cell.angle_gamma   90.00
#
_symmetry.space_group_name_H-M   'P 1'
#
loop_
_entity.id
_entity.type
_entity.pdbx_description
1 polymer ?
#
loop_
_entity_poly.entity_id
_entity_poly.type
_entity_poly.pdbx_seq_one_letter_code
_entity_poly.pdbx_strand_id
1 'polypeptide(L)'
;MRVATSISPSTSGLPAIARASTSRRPARDRRATGRVTSVRASSSSETEKAEKALEAPWVAPGYRGAFVSTLEPKAQGAVVLAIWSAIAIGTYECVSEIGPALERAAPGAMAWSKSTWPVIGATYVAAGWAHFQFRDGFESMMPHRGCWGFWNVPGSKRFHVEWTGAAEILGGAGLMLGSLPFGLTPDWLSEWLTPVSAISLFALTCVVTPANTYMFTHNAPGPLPPNADDSMRTLPLQGHLARALLQVFLLSLLHGCAER
;
A
#
# COMPACT_ATOMS: atom_id res chain seq x y z
N MET A 1 -31.98 -52.15 16.53
CA MET A 1 -32.67 -53.44 16.33
C MET A 1 -34.17 -53.22 16.13
N ARG A 2 -34.64 -53.19 14.87
CA ARG A 2 -36.03 -53.46 14.41
C ARG A 2 -36.03 -53.43 12.87
N VAL A 3 -36.88 -54.24 12.23
CA VAL A 3 -36.92 -54.48 10.78
C VAL A 3 -38.36 -54.72 10.33
N ALA A 4 -38.81 -54.03 9.28
CA ALA A 4 -39.94 -54.31 8.36
C ALA A 4 -39.92 -53.18 7.29
N THR A 5 -40.03 -53.35 5.96
CA THR A 5 -40.96 -54.10 5.08
C THR A 5 -42.42 -53.60 5.18
N SER A 6 -43.22 -53.41 4.12
CA SER A 6 -43.06 -53.51 2.64
C SER A 6 -43.94 -52.39 1.97
N ILE A 7 -44.43 -52.32 0.72
CA ILE A 7 -44.60 -53.23 -0.45
C ILE A 7 -44.84 -52.40 -1.74
N SER A 8 -44.87 -53.01 -2.94
CA SER A 8 -45.31 -52.37 -4.21
C SER A 8 -46.22 -53.28 -5.06
N PRO A 9 -47.23 -52.70 -5.75
CA PRO A 9 -47.62 -53.08 -7.13
C PRO A 9 -47.65 -51.83 -8.06
N SER A 10 -47.41 -51.87 -9.38
CA SER A 10 -48.04 -52.66 -10.48
C SER A 10 -49.50 -52.27 -10.71
N THR A 11 -50.03 -51.97 -11.91
CA THR A 11 -49.51 -51.85 -13.32
C THR A 11 -50.51 -50.97 -14.11
N SER A 12 -50.19 -50.35 -15.25
CA SER A 12 -50.36 -50.91 -16.63
C SER A 12 -50.45 -49.74 -17.64
N GLY A 13 -50.31 -49.98 -18.96
CA GLY A 13 -50.65 -48.96 -20.00
C GLY A 13 -49.64 -48.74 -21.15
N LEU A 14 -49.45 -49.74 -22.01
CA LEU A 14 -48.78 -49.63 -23.33
C LEU A 14 -49.85 -49.70 -24.46
N PRO A 15 -49.54 -49.52 -25.77
CA PRO A 15 -48.35 -48.96 -26.44
C PRO A 15 -48.68 -47.92 -27.56
N ALA A 16 -47.66 -47.35 -28.21
CA ALA A 16 -47.74 -46.89 -29.61
C ALA A 16 -46.35 -46.98 -30.31
N ILE A 17 -46.30 -47.37 -31.59
CA ILE A 17 -45.06 -47.67 -32.34
C ILE A 17 -44.93 -46.77 -33.58
N ALA A 18 -43.82 -46.04 -33.70
CA ALA A 18 -43.22 -45.63 -34.98
C ALA A 18 -41.73 -45.28 -34.77
N ARG A 19 -40.78 -46.14 -35.13
CA ARG A 19 -40.11 -46.34 -36.46
C ARG A 19 -38.99 -45.34 -36.76
N ALA A 20 -37.86 -45.86 -37.25
CA ALA A 20 -36.59 -45.14 -37.30
C ALA A 20 -36.20 -44.65 -38.72
N SER A 21 -35.40 -43.57 -38.72
CA SER A 21 -34.35 -43.21 -39.69
C SER A 21 -34.48 -43.61 -41.18
N THR A 22 -34.41 -42.60 -42.07
CA THR A 22 -33.36 -42.60 -43.11
C THR A 22 -33.04 -41.20 -43.67
N SER A 23 -31.81 -41.06 -44.15
CA SER A 23 -31.14 -39.87 -44.67
C SER A 23 -31.84 -39.18 -45.86
N ARG A 24 -31.78 -37.83 -45.90
CA ARG A 24 -31.21 -37.08 -47.04
C ARG A 24 -30.77 -35.66 -46.67
N ARG A 25 -29.58 -35.27 -47.17
CA ARG A 25 -29.03 -33.90 -47.28
C ARG A 25 -29.15 -33.44 -48.76
N PRO A 26 -28.87 -32.17 -49.12
CA PRO A 26 -28.66 -30.99 -48.28
C PRO A 26 -29.55 -29.79 -48.65
N ALA A 27 -29.65 -28.81 -47.75
CA ALA A 27 -29.98 -27.42 -48.09
C ALA A 27 -28.83 -26.51 -47.62
N ARG A 28 -28.53 -25.45 -48.39
CA ARG A 28 -27.33 -24.61 -48.25
C ARG A 28 -27.76 -23.24 -47.71
N ASP A 29 -27.65 -23.03 -46.41
CA ASP A 29 -27.96 -21.72 -45.81
C ASP A 29 -26.71 -21.01 -45.27
N ARG A 30 -26.69 -19.68 -45.37
CA ARG A 30 -25.55 -18.79 -45.10
C ARG A 30 -25.99 -17.66 -44.17
N ARG A 31 -25.83 -17.81 -42.83
CA ARG A 31 -25.48 -16.73 -41.87
C ARG A 31 -25.41 -17.25 -40.42
N ALA A 32 -25.02 -16.35 -39.52
CA ALA A 32 -25.18 -16.43 -38.05
C ALA A 32 -24.24 -17.32 -37.21
N THR A 33 -23.02 -17.60 -37.66
CA THR A 33 -21.92 -17.97 -36.72
C THR A 33 -21.20 -16.71 -36.24
N GLY A 34 -21.66 -16.11 -35.13
CA GLY A 34 -21.11 -14.80 -34.71
C GLY A 34 -21.45 -14.26 -33.32
N ARG A 35 -21.96 -15.05 -32.35
CA ARG A 35 -22.25 -14.52 -31.00
C ARG A 35 -22.27 -15.56 -29.86
N VAL A 36 -21.15 -16.24 -29.59
CA VAL A 36 -21.01 -17.15 -28.42
C VAL A 36 -19.75 -16.89 -27.58
N THR A 37 -18.64 -16.45 -28.20
CA THR A 37 -17.36 -16.23 -27.52
C THR A 37 -17.33 -15.04 -26.54
N SER A 38 -18.21 -14.05 -26.71
CA SER A 38 -18.23 -12.83 -25.89
C SER A 38 -18.68 -13.07 -24.44
N VAL A 39 -19.66 -13.93 -24.19
CA VAL A 39 -20.26 -14.10 -22.85
C VAL A 39 -19.25 -14.71 -21.87
N ARG A 40 -18.55 -15.77 -22.29
CA ARG A 40 -17.60 -16.50 -21.43
C ARG A 40 -16.35 -15.67 -21.06
N ALA A 41 -15.94 -14.74 -21.92
CA ALA A 41 -14.85 -13.81 -21.65
C ALA A 41 -15.28 -12.66 -20.71
N SER A 42 -16.52 -12.18 -20.84
CA SER A 42 -17.11 -11.22 -19.90
C SER A 42 -17.15 -11.83 -18.50
N SER A 43 -17.77 -13.02 -18.36
CA SER A 43 -17.94 -13.69 -17.07
C SER A 43 -16.61 -13.99 -16.37
N SER A 44 -15.57 -14.43 -17.09
CA SER A 44 -14.25 -14.64 -16.46
C SER A 44 -13.64 -13.32 -15.95
N SER A 45 -13.77 -12.23 -16.72
CA SER A 45 -13.25 -10.92 -16.32
C SER A 45 -14.06 -10.30 -15.16
N GLU A 46 -15.34 -10.63 -15.04
CA GLU A 46 -16.22 -10.18 -13.96
C GLU A 46 -15.97 -10.98 -12.67
N THR A 47 -15.80 -12.30 -12.76
CA THR A 47 -15.37 -13.14 -11.62
C THR A 47 -13.99 -12.72 -11.10
N GLU A 48 -13.00 -12.55 -11.99
CA GLU A 48 -11.64 -12.15 -11.60
C GLU A 48 -11.60 -10.75 -10.95
N LYS A 49 -12.47 -9.83 -11.40
CA LYS A 49 -12.65 -8.52 -10.74
C LYS A 49 -13.32 -8.64 -9.38
N ALA A 50 -14.34 -9.50 -9.24
CA ALA A 50 -15.01 -9.73 -7.97
C ALA A 50 -14.07 -10.37 -6.94
N GLU A 51 -13.27 -11.35 -7.36
CA GLU A 51 -12.25 -12.01 -6.55
C GLU A 51 -11.17 -11.02 -6.07
N LYS A 52 -10.61 -10.21 -6.98
CA LYS A 52 -9.66 -9.14 -6.61
C LYS A 52 -10.27 -8.02 -5.76
N ALA A 53 -11.58 -7.78 -5.87
CA ALA A 53 -12.30 -6.86 -4.98
C ALA A 53 -12.55 -7.45 -3.58
N LEU A 54 -12.55 -8.78 -3.42
CA LEU A 54 -12.57 -9.45 -2.12
C LEU A 54 -11.17 -9.48 -1.48
N GLU A 55 -10.10 -9.63 -2.27
CA GLU A 55 -8.71 -9.56 -1.81
C GLU A 55 -8.28 -8.14 -1.39
N ALA A 56 -8.67 -7.12 -2.16
CA ALA A 56 -8.27 -5.73 -1.95
C ALA A 56 -9.46 -4.74 -1.97
N PRO A 57 -10.43 -4.87 -1.04
CA PRO A 57 -11.68 -4.09 -1.08
C PRO A 57 -11.50 -2.57 -0.94
N TRP A 58 -10.37 -2.09 -0.41
CA TRP A 58 -10.00 -0.67 -0.38
C TRP A 58 -9.64 -0.08 -1.76
N VAL A 59 -9.60 -0.89 -2.82
CA VAL A 59 -9.57 -0.41 -4.21
C VAL A 59 -10.95 0.10 -4.66
N ALA A 60 -12.04 -0.29 -3.98
CA ALA A 60 -13.38 0.20 -4.29
C ALA A 60 -13.56 1.68 -3.85
N PRO A 61 -14.10 2.56 -4.72
CA PRO A 61 -14.47 3.93 -4.36
C PRO A 61 -15.34 3.98 -3.11
N GLY A 62 -14.96 4.80 -2.12
CA GLY A 62 -15.72 4.99 -0.89
C GLY A 62 -15.58 3.90 0.16
N TYR A 63 -14.62 2.96 0.02
CA TYR A 63 -14.38 1.89 1.01
C TYR A 63 -14.32 2.43 2.45
N ARG A 64 -15.20 1.92 3.32
CA ARG A 64 -15.38 2.37 4.72
C ARG A 64 -15.48 3.91 4.89
N GLY A 65 -16.09 4.61 3.93
CA GLY A 65 -16.21 6.06 3.96
C GLY A 65 -15.00 6.83 3.44
N ALA A 66 -14.12 6.21 2.65
CA ALA A 66 -12.99 6.86 1.98
C ALA A 66 -13.47 7.88 0.93
N PHE A 67 -13.88 9.07 1.37
CA PHE A 67 -14.51 10.09 0.53
C PHE A 67 -13.62 10.53 -0.65
N VAL A 68 -12.30 10.58 -0.49
CA VAL A 68 -11.43 10.99 -1.59
C VAL A 68 -11.52 10.00 -2.76
N SER A 69 -11.57 8.68 -2.52
CA SER A 69 -11.66 7.70 -3.60
C SER A 69 -13.01 7.67 -4.34
N THR A 70 -14.06 8.36 -3.85
CA THR A 70 -15.31 8.57 -4.62
C THR A 70 -15.28 9.79 -5.55
N LEU A 71 -14.29 10.68 -5.40
CA LEU A 71 -14.16 11.86 -6.24
C LEU A 71 -13.71 11.50 -7.66
N GLU A 72 -14.03 12.37 -8.63
CA GLU A 72 -13.45 12.28 -9.98
C GLU A 72 -11.91 12.33 -9.93
N PRO A 73 -11.19 11.65 -10.85
CA PRO A 73 -9.74 11.52 -10.77
C PRO A 73 -8.98 12.85 -10.69
N LYS A 74 -9.46 13.92 -11.34
CA LYS A 74 -8.87 15.27 -11.23
C LYS A 74 -8.97 15.84 -9.81
N ALA A 75 -10.09 15.64 -9.14
CA ALA A 75 -10.32 16.10 -7.78
C ALA A 75 -9.54 15.24 -6.76
N GLN A 76 -9.41 13.93 -6.99
CA GLN A 76 -8.47 13.09 -6.24
C GLN A 76 -7.04 13.62 -6.34
N GLY A 77 -6.58 13.89 -7.57
CA GLY A 77 -5.24 14.43 -7.82
C GLY A 77 -5.01 15.78 -7.15
N ALA A 78 -6.01 16.68 -7.15
CA ALA A 78 -5.93 17.96 -6.44
C ALA A 78 -5.76 17.79 -4.92
N VAL A 79 -6.49 16.86 -4.29
CA VAL A 79 -6.34 16.55 -2.86
C VAL A 79 -4.95 15.99 -2.57
N VAL A 80 -4.45 15.07 -3.40
CA VAL A 80 -3.12 14.46 -3.25
C VAL A 80 -2.00 15.50 -3.39
N LEU A 81 -2.08 16.36 -4.41
CA LEU A 81 -1.13 17.45 -4.60
C LEU A 81 -1.16 18.44 -3.42
N ALA A 82 -2.34 18.79 -2.90
CA ALA A 82 -2.45 19.64 -1.72
C ALA A 82 -1.78 19.03 -0.47
N ILE A 83 -1.93 17.73 -0.25
CA ILE A 83 -1.25 17.01 0.84
C ILE A 83 0.28 17.04 0.65
N TRP A 84 0.77 16.76 -0.56
CA TRP A 84 2.21 16.75 -0.86
C TRP A 84 2.82 18.15 -0.76
N SER A 85 2.12 19.19 -1.24
CA SER A 85 2.53 20.58 -1.06
C SER A 85 2.53 20.99 0.42
N ALA A 86 1.54 20.59 1.22
CA ALA A 86 1.52 20.89 2.65
C ALA A 86 2.69 20.23 3.41
N ILE A 87 3.04 18.99 3.06
CA ILE A 87 4.22 18.30 3.62
C ILE A 87 5.52 18.99 3.17
N ALA A 88 5.64 19.36 1.90
CA ALA A 88 6.83 20.03 1.36
C ALA A 88 7.05 21.41 2.00
N ILE A 89 5.99 22.23 2.11
CA ILE A 89 6.02 23.55 2.77
C ILE A 89 6.33 23.39 4.25
N GLY A 90 5.64 22.48 4.96
CA GLY A 90 5.91 22.23 6.38
C GLY A 90 7.34 21.76 6.65
N THR A 91 7.91 20.95 5.76
CA THR A 91 9.32 20.54 5.82
C THR A 91 10.26 21.72 5.57
N TYR A 92 9.98 22.54 4.56
CA TYR A 92 10.76 23.74 4.24
C TYR A 92 10.80 24.71 5.42
N GLU A 93 9.66 25.12 5.97
CA GLU A 93 9.56 26.02 7.13
C GLU A 93 10.27 25.46 8.37
N CYS A 94 10.16 24.14 8.60
CA CYS A 94 10.87 23.45 9.68
C CYS A 94 12.39 23.50 9.52
N VAL A 95 12.89 23.46 8.28
CA VAL A 95 14.33 23.47 7.95
C VAL A 95 14.89 24.90 7.90
N SER A 96 14.23 25.85 7.23
CA SER A 96 14.76 27.20 7.02
C SER A 96 14.61 28.10 8.25
N GLU A 97 13.47 28.05 8.94
CA GLU A 97 13.15 28.97 10.02
C GLU A 97 13.19 28.29 11.40
N ILE A 98 12.40 27.23 11.59
CA ILE A 98 12.12 26.68 12.93
C ILE A 98 13.35 25.98 13.52
N GLY A 99 14.03 25.12 12.75
CA GLY A 99 15.26 24.46 13.19
C GLY A 99 16.36 25.45 13.58
N PRO A 100 16.75 26.39 12.70
CA PRO A 100 17.73 27.43 13.03
C PRO A 100 17.28 28.37 14.16
N ALA A 101 15.99 28.65 14.32
CA ALA A 101 15.47 29.37 15.49
C ALA A 101 15.64 28.55 16.78
N LEU A 102 15.36 27.25 16.75
CA LEU A 102 15.48 26.35 17.91
C LEU A 102 16.94 26.11 18.33
N GLU A 103 17.87 25.95 17.37
CA GLU A 103 19.31 25.85 17.66
C GLU A 103 19.82 27.12 18.35
N ARG A 104 19.36 28.31 17.93
CA ARG A 104 19.70 29.60 18.56
C ARG A 104 19.05 29.80 19.93
N ALA A 105 17.81 29.36 20.11
CA ALA A 105 17.03 29.58 21.34
C ALA A 105 17.30 28.52 22.44
N ALA A 106 17.60 27.28 22.04
CA ALA A 106 17.76 26.14 22.95
C ALA A 106 18.89 25.18 22.47
N PRO A 107 20.14 25.64 22.34
CA PRO A 107 21.25 24.83 21.82
C PRO A 107 21.49 23.55 22.63
N GLY A 108 21.25 23.56 23.95
CA GLY A 108 21.34 22.36 24.77
C GLY A 108 20.27 21.30 24.45
N ALA A 109 19.06 21.72 24.05
CA ALA A 109 18.01 20.81 23.60
C ALA A 109 18.31 20.24 22.20
N MET A 110 18.92 21.03 21.31
CA MET A 110 19.40 20.54 20.01
C MET A 110 20.61 19.61 20.15
N ALA A 111 21.56 19.89 21.04
CA ALA A 111 22.66 18.97 21.35
C ALA A 111 22.15 17.64 21.92
N TRP A 112 21.15 17.69 22.81
CA TRP A 112 20.46 16.48 23.27
C TRP A 112 19.75 15.75 22.13
N SER A 113 19.02 16.45 21.25
CA SER A 113 18.37 15.84 20.08
C SER A 113 19.39 15.18 19.14
N LYS A 114 20.53 15.82 18.88
CA LYS A 114 21.66 15.27 18.10
C LYS A 114 22.23 13.99 18.71
N SER A 115 22.17 13.83 20.04
CA SER A 115 22.59 12.59 20.71
C SER A 115 21.62 11.40 20.52
N THR A 116 20.37 11.64 20.10
CA THR A 116 19.37 10.56 19.90
C THR A 116 19.38 9.97 18.49
N TRP A 117 20.13 10.54 17.54
CA TRP A 117 20.17 10.08 16.15
C TRP A 117 20.52 8.58 15.94
N PRO A 118 21.34 7.91 16.77
CA PRO A 118 21.50 6.46 16.71
C PRO A 118 20.19 5.69 16.88
N VAL A 119 19.29 6.18 17.75
CA VAL A 119 17.96 5.59 17.96
C VAL A 119 17.09 5.78 16.73
N ILE A 120 17.18 6.93 16.05
CA ILE A 120 16.46 7.20 14.80
C ILE A 120 16.91 6.21 13.71
N GLY A 121 18.23 6.01 13.54
CA GLY A 121 18.76 4.98 12.65
C GLY A 121 18.25 3.58 12.99
N ALA A 122 18.24 3.21 14.28
CA ALA A 122 17.67 1.93 14.73
C ALA A 122 16.17 1.78 14.43
N THR A 123 15.38 2.87 14.51
CA THR A 123 13.95 2.82 14.11
C THR A 123 13.76 2.58 12.62
N TYR A 124 14.63 3.10 11.75
CA TYR A 124 14.61 2.79 10.32
C TYR A 124 15.02 1.32 10.03
N VAL A 125 15.99 0.75 10.77
CA VAL A 125 16.30 -0.68 10.68
C VAL A 125 15.10 -1.54 11.08
N ALA A 126 14.37 -1.16 12.13
CA ALA A 126 13.17 -1.86 12.57
C ALA A 126 12.00 -1.74 11.56
N ALA A 127 11.80 -0.57 10.96
CA ALA A 127 10.81 -0.34 9.91
C ALA A 127 11.11 -1.18 8.66
N GLY A 128 12.36 -1.16 8.19
CA GLY A 128 12.77 -1.90 7.02
C GLY A 128 12.73 -3.42 7.24
N TRP A 129 12.95 -3.91 8.46
CA TRP A 129 12.68 -5.31 8.82
C TRP A 129 11.18 -5.63 8.79
N ALA A 130 10.33 -4.72 9.26
CA ALA A 130 8.88 -4.87 9.26
C ALA A 130 8.29 -5.00 7.83
N HIS A 131 8.91 -4.38 6.81
CA HIS A 131 8.55 -4.58 5.39
C HIS A 131 8.62 -6.06 4.96
N PHE A 132 9.58 -6.83 5.47
CA PHE A 132 9.69 -8.26 5.19
C PHE A 132 8.78 -9.09 6.09
N GLN A 133 8.66 -8.73 7.37
CA GLN A 133 7.89 -9.49 8.36
C GLN A 133 6.36 -9.36 8.19
N PHE A 134 5.88 -8.20 7.74
CA PHE A 134 4.44 -7.89 7.58
C PHE A 134 4.10 -7.51 6.13
N ARG A 135 4.85 -8.05 5.16
CA ARG A 135 4.85 -7.67 3.73
C ARG A 135 3.45 -7.41 3.17
N ASP A 136 2.51 -8.33 3.37
CA ASP A 136 1.18 -8.26 2.77
C ASP A 136 0.39 -7.02 3.28
N GLY A 137 0.65 -6.58 4.51
CA GLY A 137 0.14 -5.33 5.07
C GLY A 137 0.77 -4.08 4.43
N PHE A 138 2.08 -4.09 4.16
CA PHE A 138 2.74 -3.03 3.39
C PHE A 138 2.28 -3.00 1.93
N GLU A 139 2.10 -4.18 1.31
CA GLU A 139 1.51 -4.31 -0.03
C GLU A 139 0.06 -3.81 -0.06
N SER A 140 -0.72 -3.94 1.03
CA SER A 140 -2.09 -3.41 1.09
C SER A 140 -2.13 -1.89 0.80
N MET A 141 -1.23 -1.13 1.44
CA MET A 141 -1.15 0.34 1.33
C MET A 141 -0.33 0.85 0.14
N MET A 142 0.23 -0.04 -0.70
CA MET A 142 0.78 0.38 -1.99
C MET A 142 -0.34 0.87 -2.93
N PRO A 143 -0.27 2.11 -3.45
CA PRO A 143 -1.32 2.68 -4.30
C PRO A 143 -1.47 1.90 -5.62
N HIS A 144 -2.71 1.64 -6.02
CA HIS A 144 -3.03 0.83 -7.20
C HIS A 144 -2.85 1.61 -8.51
N ARG A 145 -2.53 0.92 -9.61
CA ARG A 145 -2.34 1.58 -10.93
C ARG A 145 -3.63 2.25 -11.38
N GLY A 146 -3.53 3.52 -11.77
CA GLY A 146 -4.65 4.39 -12.13
C GLY A 146 -5.21 5.22 -10.97
N CYS A 147 -4.80 4.99 -9.71
CA CYS A 147 -5.34 5.78 -8.60
C CYS A 147 -5.00 7.27 -8.74
N TRP A 148 -5.90 8.12 -8.23
CA TRP A 148 -5.82 9.58 -8.37
C TRP A 148 -5.75 10.11 -9.83
N GLY A 149 -6.00 9.26 -10.83
CA GLY A 149 -5.97 9.62 -12.25
C GLY A 149 -4.59 9.69 -12.89
N PHE A 150 -3.51 9.62 -12.12
CA PHE A 150 -2.13 9.74 -12.65
C PHE A 150 -1.17 8.64 -12.18
N TRP A 151 -1.45 7.95 -11.08
CA TRP A 151 -0.49 7.04 -10.45
C TRP A 151 -0.27 5.74 -11.25
N ASN A 152 0.86 5.61 -11.94
CA ASN A 152 1.16 4.46 -12.80
C ASN A 152 2.63 4.00 -12.66
N VAL A 153 3.04 3.64 -11.45
CA VAL A 153 4.39 3.13 -11.20
C VAL A 153 4.56 1.69 -11.76
N PRO A 154 5.64 1.39 -12.51
CA PRO A 154 5.94 0.06 -13.01
C PRO A 154 6.52 -0.86 -11.92
N GLY A 155 6.42 -2.18 -12.11
CA GLY A 155 6.81 -3.17 -11.09
C GLY A 155 5.60 -3.79 -10.36
N SER A 156 5.87 -4.63 -9.37
CA SER A 156 4.88 -5.27 -8.49
C SER A 156 4.86 -4.60 -7.11
N LYS A 157 3.73 -4.70 -6.39
CA LYS A 157 3.61 -4.21 -5.00
C LYS A 157 4.75 -4.77 -4.12
N ARG A 158 4.91 -6.09 -4.14
CA ARG A 158 6.04 -6.82 -3.55
C ARG A 158 7.41 -6.20 -3.81
N PHE A 159 7.76 -5.94 -5.07
CA PHE A 159 9.06 -5.35 -5.42
C PHE A 159 9.28 -4.01 -4.69
N HIS A 160 8.27 -3.14 -4.67
CA HIS A 160 8.38 -1.85 -3.98
C HIS A 160 8.54 -2.01 -2.48
N VAL A 161 7.80 -2.92 -1.83
CA VAL A 161 7.94 -3.19 -0.40
C VAL A 161 9.33 -3.75 -0.08
N GLU A 162 9.82 -4.72 -0.85
CA GLU A 162 11.12 -5.37 -0.62
C GLU A 162 12.30 -4.42 -0.84
N TRP A 163 12.32 -3.59 -1.90
CA TRP A 163 13.44 -2.66 -2.10
C TRP A 163 13.41 -1.48 -1.12
N THR A 164 12.23 -0.94 -0.79
CA THR A 164 12.13 0.14 0.21
C THR A 164 12.55 -0.33 1.59
N GLY A 165 12.15 -1.55 2.01
CA GLY A 165 12.58 -2.12 3.28
C GLY A 165 14.09 -2.38 3.35
N ALA A 166 14.70 -2.80 2.25
CA ALA A 166 16.16 -2.91 2.14
C ALA A 166 16.84 -1.52 2.25
N ALA A 167 16.27 -0.48 1.64
CA ALA A 167 16.80 0.88 1.72
C ALA A 167 16.65 1.49 3.14
N GLU A 168 15.54 1.20 3.84
CA GLU A 168 15.35 1.57 5.25
C GLU A 168 16.36 0.88 6.18
N ILE A 169 16.64 -0.42 5.96
CA ILE A 169 17.68 -1.14 6.72
C ILE A 169 19.07 -0.53 6.47
N LEU A 170 19.45 -0.32 5.20
CA LEU A 170 20.79 0.18 4.86
C LEU A 170 21.00 1.63 5.31
N GLY A 171 20.04 2.52 5.03
CA GLY A 171 20.08 3.91 5.49
C GLY A 171 19.97 4.03 7.01
N GLY A 172 19.11 3.22 7.65
CA GLY A 172 18.97 3.19 9.10
C GLY A 172 20.24 2.73 9.80
N ALA A 173 20.87 1.66 9.31
CA ALA A 173 22.13 1.16 9.85
C ALA A 173 23.28 2.16 9.64
N GLY A 174 23.38 2.79 8.45
CA GLY A 174 24.37 3.83 8.18
C GLY A 174 24.20 5.06 9.06
N LEU A 175 22.97 5.57 9.20
CA LEU A 175 22.65 6.68 10.10
C LEU A 175 22.95 6.32 11.56
N MET A 176 22.61 5.10 11.98
CA MET A 176 22.88 4.61 13.35
C MET A 176 24.38 4.59 13.64
N LEU A 177 25.18 3.98 12.76
CA LEU A 177 26.62 3.80 12.95
C LEU A 177 27.39 5.12 12.83
N GLY A 178 27.09 5.94 11.81
CA GLY A 178 27.71 7.27 11.64
C GLY A 178 27.35 8.26 12.76
N SER A 179 26.24 8.04 13.46
CA SER A 179 25.82 8.87 14.60
C SER A 179 26.34 8.39 15.96
N LEU A 180 27.08 7.27 16.05
CA LEU A 180 27.53 6.74 17.35
C LEU A 180 28.43 7.73 18.11
N PRO A 181 28.23 7.90 19.42
CA PRO A 181 29.09 8.74 20.25
C PRO A 181 30.47 8.10 20.51
N PHE A 182 31.37 8.88 21.11
CA PHE A 182 32.67 8.43 21.63
C PHE A 182 33.65 7.84 20.59
N GLY A 183 33.53 8.20 19.31
CA GLY A 183 34.49 7.77 18.26
C GLY A 183 34.43 6.28 17.92
N LEU A 184 33.31 5.61 18.23
CA LEU A 184 33.11 4.18 17.92
C LEU A 184 33.08 3.90 16.40
N THR A 185 32.82 4.92 15.60
CA THR A 185 32.96 4.92 14.14
C THR A 185 34.08 5.92 13.78
N PRO A 186 35.10 5.54 12.99
CA PRO A 186 36.19 6.45 12.60
C PRO A 186 35.69 7.74 11.94
N ASP A 187 36.34 8.86 12.20
CA ASP A 187 35.88 10.19 11.75
C ASP A 187 35.71 10.26 10.22
N TRP A 188 36.73 9.80 9.47
CA TRP A 188 36.69 9.71 8.00
C TRP A 188 35.52 8.86 7.45
N LEU A 189 34.92 8.00 8.27
CA LEU A 189 33.75 7.20 7.93
C LEU A 189 32.45 7.89 8.38
N SER A 190 32.39 8.43 9.60
CA SER A 190 31.20 9.09 10.14
C SER A 190 30.85 10.39 9.39
N GLU A 191 31.86 11.11 8.88
CA GLU A 191 31.76 12.33 8.06
C GLU A 191 30.88 12.16 6.82
N TRP A 192 30.99 11.04 6.08
CA TRP A 192 30.15 10.78 4.91
C TRP A 192 29.03 9.78 5.17
N LEU A 193 29.23 8.79 6.05
CA LEU A 193 28.20 7.77 6.31
C LEU A 193 26.94 8.38 6.90
N THR A 194 27.06 9.38 7.78
CA THR A 194 25.91 10.08 8.37
C THR A 194 25.09 10.83 7.32
N PRO A 195 25.63 11.82 6.58
CA PRO A 195 24.85 12.60 5.63
C PRO A 195 24.38 11.78 4.42
N VAL A 196 25.19 10.85 3.89
CA VAL A 196 24.76 10.00 2.77
C VAL A 196 23.57 9.12 3.19
N SER A 197 23.59 8.57 4.40
CA SER A 197 22.46 7.81 4.95
C SER A 197 21.24 8.69 5.19
N ALA A 198 21.43 9.89 5.74
CA ALA A 198 20.36 10.83 6.01
C ALA A 198 19.65 11.30 4.74
N ILE A 199 20.41 11.70 3.71
CA ILE A 199 19.89 12.08 2.38
C ILE A 199 19.19 10.88 1.70
N SER A 200 19.74 9.67 1.84
CA SER A 200 19.11 8.45 1.28
C SER A 200 17.76 8.17 1.94
N LEU A 201 17.66 8.29 3.26
CA LEU A 201 16.41 8.14 4.01
C LEU A 201 15.42 9.28 3.74
N PHE A 202 15.90 10.51 3.50
CA PHE A 202 15.07 11.66 3.11
C PHE A 202 14.41 11.40 1.75
N ALA A 203 15.21 11.04 0.75
CA ALA A 203 14.74 10.68 -0.59
C ALA A 203 13.77 9.48 -0.54
N LEU A 204 14.08 8.47 0.28
CA LEU A 204 13.20 7.31 0.50
C LEU A 204 11.87 7.72 1.12
N THR A 205 11.87 8.59 2.13
CA THR A 205 10.66 9.14 2.77
C THR A 205 9.77 9.87 1.76
N CYS A 206 10.36 10.67 0.86
CA CYS A 206 9.66 11.26 -0.28
C CYS A 206 9.05 10.19 -1.21
N VAL A 207 9.79 9.12 -1.54
CA VAL A 207 9.31 8.04 -2.43
C VAL A 207 8.19 7.20 -1.80
N VAL A 208 8.14 7.02 -0.48
CA VAL A 208 7.05 6.28 0.22
C VAL A 208 5.86 7.16 0.65
N THR A 209 5.97 8.49 0.53
CA THR A 209 4.87 9.45 0.76
C THR A 209 3.54 9.07 0.07
N PRO A 210 3.54 8.53 -1.17
CA PRO A 210 2.31 8.07 -1.83
C PRO A 210 1.59 6.95 -1.07
N ALA A 211 2.28 6.02 -0.40
CA ALA A 211 1.64 4.97 0.41
C ALA A 211 0.91 5.58 1.63
N ASN A 212 1.57 6.52 2.32
CA ASN A 212 0.96 7.29 3.42
C ASN A 212 -0.31 8.04 2.95
N THR A 213 -0.25 8.62 1.75
CA THR A 213 -1.37 9.31 1.10
C THR A 213 -2.47 8.36 0.64
N TYR A 214 -2.13 7.14 0.23
CA TYR A 214 -3.10 6.12 -0.20
C TYR A 214 -3.91 5.57 0.97
N MET A 215 -3.30 5.40 2.15
CA MET A 215 -4.05 5.08 3.38
C MET A 215 -5.16 6.12 3.64
N PHE A 216 -4.85 7.42 3.57
CA PHE A 216 -5.84 8.49 3.77
C PHE A 216 -6.91 8.51 2.67
N THR A 217 -6.52 8.41 1.40
CA THR A 217 -7.46 8.58 0.29
C THR A 217 -8.36 7.38 0.03
N HIS A 218 -7.98 6.18 0.48
CA HIS A 218 -8.67 4.91 0.17
C HIS A 218 -9.04 4.06 1.39
N ASN A 219 -8.72 4.48 2.62
CA ASN A 219 -8.79 3.62 3.83
C ASN A 219 -8.04 2.29 3.65
N ALA A 220 -6.88 2.33 3.00
CA ALA A 220 -6.01 1.16 2.88
C ALA A 220 -5.42 0.82 4.27
N PRO A 221 -5.54 -0.42 4.77
CA PRO A 221 -5.31 -0.73 6.18
C PRO A 221 -3.84 -0.65 6.61
N GLY A 222 -2.89 -0.93 5.70
CA GLY A 222 -1.47 -1.00 6.04
C GLY A 222 -1.13 -2.27 6.85
N PRO A 223 0.05 -2.31 7.49
CA PRO A 223 0.40 -3.38 8.43
C PRO A 223 -0.47 -3.27 9.70
N LEU A 224 -1.30 -4.29 9.91
CA LEU A 224 -2.15 -4.45 11.10
C LEU A 224 -1.65 -5.61 11.98
N PRO A 225 -1.89 -5.58 13.30
CA PRO A 225 -1.54 -6.69 14.19
C PRO A 225 -2.40 -7.95 13.89
N PRO A 226 -1.93 -9.17 14.23
CA PRO A 226 -2.64 -10.42 13.90
C PRO A 226 -4.05 -10.54 14.49
N ASN A 227 -4.34 -9.78 15.55
CA ASN A 227 -5.63 -9.73 16.25
C ASN A 227 -6.47 -8.48 15.89
N ALA A 228 -6.20 -7.81 14.76
CA ALA A 228 -6.89 -6.59 14.37
C ALA A 228 -8.39 -6.77 14.10
N ASP A 229 -9.20 -6.06 14.88
CA ASP A 229 -10.65 -5.98 14.73
C ASP A 229 -11.08 -5.01 13.61
N ASP A 230 -12.39 -4.83 13.45
CA ASP A 230 -12.96 -3.95 12.42
C ASP A 230 -12.72 -2.45 12.66
N SER A 231 -12.41 -2.01 13.88
CA SER A 231 -12.09 -0.61 14.17
C SER A 231 -10.68 -0.24 13.68
N MET A 232 -9.73 -1.17 13.80
CA MET A 232 -8.33 -0.98 13.39
C MET A 232 -8.15 -0.88 11.87
N ARG A 233 -9.14 -1.33 11.08
CA ARG A 233 -9.12 -1.30 9.60
C ARG A 233 -9.38 0.08 8.99
N THR A 234 -9.63 1.10 9.82
CA THR A 234 -9.79 2.50 9.42
C THR A 234 -9.01 3.38 10.38
N LEU A 235 -8.02 4.12 9.87
CA LEU A 235 -7.30 5.08 10.69
C LEU A 235 -8.15 6.37 10.80
N PRO A 236 -8.41 6.91 12.00
CA PRO A 236 -9.14 8.16 12.14
C PRO A 236 -8.32 9.34 11.61
N LEU A 237 -8.99 10.46 11.30
CA LEU A 237 -8.35 11.66 10.73
C LEU A 237 -7.15 12.14 11.57
N GLN A 238 -7.25 12.07 12.90
CA GLN A 238 -6.17 12.39 13.83
C GLN A 238 -4.92 11.52 13.60
N GLY A 239 -5.09 10.25 13.26
CA GLY A 239 -3.99 9.34 12.91
C GLY A 239 -3.34 9.69 11.57
N HIS A 240 -4.12 10.10 10.57
CA HIS A 240 -3.57 10.60 9.31
C HIS A 240 -2.80 11.92 9.49
N LEU A 241 -3.32 12.84 10.30
CA LEU A 241 -2.63 14.08 10.67
C LEU A 241 -1.34 13.79 11.45
N ALA A 242 -1.37 12.88 12.42
CA ALA A 242 -0.18 12.46 13.17
C ALA A 242 0.89 11.86 12.24
N ARG A 243 0.50 11.05 11.25
CA ARG A 243 1.41 10.49 10.24
C ARG A 243 1.98 11.56 9.29
N ALA A 244 1.21 12.59 8.93
CA ALA A 244 1.70 13.71 8.13
C ALA A 244 2.70 14.58 8.91
N LEU A 245 2.40 14.90 10.18
CA LEU A 245 3.29 15.64 11.07
C LEU A 245 4.58 14.86 11.38
N LEU A 246 4.48 13.54 11.62
CA LEU A 246 5.65 12.67 11.78
C LEU A 246 6.50 12.66 10.51
N GLN A 247 5.88 12.68 9.32
CA GLN A 247 6.62 12.72 8.06
C GLN A 247 7.37 14.05 7.87
N VAL A 248 6.76 15.19 8.19
CA VAL A 248 7.43 16.51 8.20
C VAL A 248 8.58 16.51 9.21
N PHE A 249 8.37 15.98 10.42
CA PHE A 249 9.41 15.85 11.44
C PHE A 249 10.59 14.99 10.95
N LEU A 250 10.32 13.81 10.37
CA LEU A 250 11.37 12.92 9.88
C LEU A 250 12.16 13.54 8.72
N LEU A 251 11.49 14.18 7.76
CA LEU A 251 12.17 14.88 6.67
C LEU A 251 13.06 16.02 7.19
N SER A 252 12.54 16.84 8.11
CA SER A 252 13.29 17.96 8.69
C SER A 252 14.48 17.50 9.54
N LEU A 253 14.28 16.43 10.32
CA LEU A 253 15.33 15.79 11.12
C LEU A 253 16.42 15.19 10.22
N LEU A 254 16.06 14.50 9.15
CA LEU A 254 17.00 13.93 8.19
C LEU A 254 17.76 15.01 7.40
N HIS A 255 17.14 16.17 7.15
CA HIS A 255 17.87 17.34 6.63
C HIS A 255 18.94 17.80 7.63
N GLY A 256 18.58 17.98 8.91
CA GLY A 256 19.55 18.31 9.97
C GLY A 256 20.63 17.24 10.20
N CYS A 257 20.34 15.96 9.92
CA CYS A 257 21.34 14.88 9.91
C CYS A 257 22.28 14.92 8.68
N ALA A 258 21.86 15.58 7.59
CA ALA A 258 22.64 15.78 6.38
C ALA A 258 23.51 17.04 6.43
N GLU A 259 23.03 18.10 7.08
CA GLU A 259 23.73 19.37 7.33
C GLU A 259 24.58 19.34 8.61
N ARG A 260 25.39 18.27 8.77
CA ARG A 260 26.18 18.03 9.99
C ARG A 260 27.34 19.01 10.19
#